data_AF-A0A7L4MTD6-F1
#
_entry.id   AF-A0A7L4MTD6-F1
#
_cell.length_a   1.000
_cell.length_b   1.000
_cell.length_c   1.000
_cell.angle_alpha   90.00
_cell.angle_beta   90.00
_cell.angle_gamma   90.00
#
_symmetry.space_group_name_H-M   'P 1'
#
loop_
_entity.id
_entity.type
_entity.pdbx_description
1 polymer ?
#
loop_
_entity_poly.entity_id
_entity_poly.type
_entity_poly.pdbx_seq_one_letter_code
_entity_poly.pdbx_strand_id
1 'polypeptide(L)'
;LAGRYLYLLFRPMPRKHFVVHLDVATQENQVVRVSFSTLFKEFKATATWLQFPFLCGAAEGSLCGGDAARRDLVGAAPADARWTCLVLDLPSILSLYLSRPFGHLKGVKLCSNLLVKNLCTSDLLFDPGVTFSEARRAHLPCRGVAPMPREMAFPVPEGRNWHDLYDYIRY
;
A
#
# COMPACT_ATOMS: atom_id res chain seq x y z
N LEU A 1 -9.63 2.03 -14.77
CA LEU A 1 -8.31 1.34 -14.83
C LEU A 1 -8.52 -0.13 -14.47
N ALA A 2 -7.95 -1.07 -15.23
CA ALA A 2 -8.25 -2.50 -15.09
C ALA A 2 -7.07 -3.35 -14.58
N GLY A 3 -5.95 -2.73 -14.21
CA GLY A 3 -4.80 -3.47 -13.70
C GLY A 3 -5.10 -4.15 -12.36
N ARG A 4 -4.56 -5.35 -12.17
CA ARG A 4 -4.74 -6.17 -10.96
C ARG A 4 -4.31 -5.47 -9.68
N TYR A 5 -3.11 -4.90 -9.70
CA TYR A 5 -2.50 -4.25 -8.55
C TYR A 5 -2.61 -2.74 -8.67
N LEU A 6 -3.02 -2.08 -7.59
CA LEU A 6 -2.86 -0.64 -7.43
C LEU A 6 -1.61 -0.37 -6.60
N TYR A 7 -0.75 0.51 -7.09
CA TYR A 7 0.39 1.05 -6.38
C TYR A 7 0.13 2.50 -6.01
N LEU A 8 0.28 2.83 -4.72
CA LEU A 8 0.27 4.21 -4.22
C LEU A 8 1.58 4.47 -3.47
N LEU A 9 2.36 5.40 -4.00
CA LEU A 9 3.60 5.86 -3.39
C LEU A 9 3.35 7.18 -2.70
N PHE A 10 3.32 7.15 -1.37
CA PHE A 10 2.94 8.31 -0.58
C PHE A 10 3.75 8.41 0.70
N ARG A 11 3.76 9.59 1.30
CA ARG A 11 4.28 9.83 2.65
C ARG A 11 3.22 10.62 3.42
N PRO A 12 2.70 10.10 4.54
CA PRO A 12 1.73 10.83 5.31
C PRO A 12 2.41 11.98 6.07
N MET A 13 1.69 13.09 6.25
CA MET A 13 2.21 14.22 7.01
C MET A 13 2.30 13.84 8.50
N PRO A 14 3.45 14.05 9.16
CA PRO A 14 3.63 13.70 10.57
C PRO A 14 2.53 14.28 11.46
N ARG A 15 2.03 13.48 12.40
CA ARG A 15 1.02 13.87 13.39
C ARG A 15 -0.30 14.39 12.79
N LYS A 16 -0.60 14.04 11.54
CA LYS A 16 -1.89 14.35 10.89
C LYS A 16 -2.62 13.09 10.44
N HIS A 17 -3.92 13.24 10.21
CA HIS A 17 -4.76 12.19 9.66
C HIS A 17 -4.88 12.32 8.14
N PHE A 18 -4.91 11.19 7.46
CA PHE A 18 -5.15 11.11 6.03
C PHE A 18 -6.15 10.03 5.71
N VAL A 19 -6.78 10.11 4.54
CA VAL A 19 -7.65 9.04 4.02
C VAL A 19 -7.39 8.89 2.52
N VAL A 20 -7.34 7.65 2.07
CA VAL A 20 -7.34 7.28 0.65
C VAL A 20 -8.62 6.51 0.39
N HIS A 21 -9.40 6.92 -0.60
CA HIS A 21 -10.58 6.20 -1.05
C HIS A 21 -10.42 5.76 -2.51
N LEU A 22 -10.76 4.51 -2.76
CA LEU A 22 -10.74 3.87 -4.06
C LEU A 22 -12.15 3.34 -4.33
N ASP A 23 -12.80 3.92 -5.32
CA ASP A 23 -14.10 3.45 -5.78
C ASP A 23 -13.83 2.36 -6.85
N VAL A 24 -14.08 1.10 -6.49
CA VAL A 24 -13.84 -0.07 -7.34
C VAL A 24 -15.17 -0.64 -7.81
N ALA A 25 -15.34 -0.80 -9.11
CA ALA A 25 -16.51 -1.44 -9.70
C ALA A 25 -16.27 -2.95 -9.83
N THR A 26 -17.25 -3.75 -9.41
CA THR A 26 -17.32 -5.18 -9.70
C THR A 26 -17.76 -5.42 -11.15
N GLN A 27 -17.65 -6.66 -11.64
CA GLN A 27 -18.17 -6.99 -12.99
C GLN A 27 -19.69 -6.79 -13.11
N GLU A 28 -20.41 -6.91 -12.01
CA GLU A 28 -21.86 -6.65 -11.90
C GLU A 28 -22.19 -5.16 -11.76
N ASN A 29 -21.20 -4.29 -11.94
CA ASN A 29 -21.32 -2.83 -11.86
C ASN A 29 -21.72 -2.29 -10.47
N GLN A 30 -21.61 -3.11 -9.41
CA GLN A 30 -21.69 -2.63 -8.03
C GLN A 30 -20.40 -1.90 -7.68
N VAL A 31 -20.51 -0.71 -7.09
CA VAL A 31 -19.36 0.07 -6.65
C VAL A 31 -19.09 -0.22 -5.17
N VAL A 32 -17.86 -0.62 -4.89
CA VAL A 32 -17.31 -0.85 -3.56
C VAL A 32 -16.25 0.20 -3.27
N ARG A 33 -16.32 0.85 -2.11
CA ARG A 33 -15.31 1.80 -1.66
C ARG A 33 -14.27 1.11 -0.79
N VAL A 34 -13.06 0.96 -1.31
CA VAL A 34 -11.89 0.51 -0.53
C VAL A 34 -11.20 1.73 0.04
N SER A 35 -11.08 1.81 1.36
CA SER A 35 -10.52 2.96 2.06
C SER A 35 -9.33 2.56 2.92
N PHE A 36 -8.32 3.44 2.97
CA PHE A 36 -7.11 3.25 3.77
C PHE A 36 -6.79 4.53 4.54
N SER A 37 -6.59 4.44 5.86
CA SER A 37 -6.47 5.64 6.70
C SER A 37 -5.87 5.38 8.07
N THR A 38 -5.25 6.41 8.65
CA THR A 38 -4.90 6.51 10.08
C THR A 38 -6.11 6.73 11.00
N LEU A 39 -7.30 7.02 10.48
CA LEU A 39 -8.54 7.15 11.26
C LEU A 39 -9.17 5.80 11.58
N PHE A 40 -8.88 4.77 10.80
CA PHE A 40 -9.44 3.44 11.00
C PHE A 40 -8.56 2.70 12.01
N LYS A 41 -9.17 2.24 13.11
CA LYS A 41 -8.48 1.49 14.17
C LYS A 41 -8.42 0.00 13.89
N GLU A 42 -9.41 -0.49 13.17
CA GLU A 42 -9.63 -1.90 12.87
C GLU A 42 -10.11 -2.03 11.43
N PHE A 43 -9.90 -3.22 10.87
CA PHE A 43 -10.46 -3.54 9.57
C PHE A 43 -11.98 -3.64 9.67
N LYS A 44 -12.69 -3.00 8.73
CA LYS A 44 -14.15 -3.12 8.61
C LYS A 44 -14.54 -3.50 7.20
N ALA A 45 -15.44 -4.48 7.09
CA ALA A 45 -16.01 -4.91 5.82
C ALA A 45 -17.54 -4.81 5.87
N THR A 46 -18.10 -4.23 4.82
CA THR A 46 -19.54 -4.17 4.55
C THR A 46 -19.76 -4.49 3.08
N ALA A 47 -21.01 -4.72 2.66
CA ALA A 47 -21.33 -5.03 1.27
C ALA A 47 -20.83 -3.99 0.24
N THR A 48 -20.64 -2.73 0.65
CA THR A 48 -20.27 -1.63 -0.24
C THR A 48 -18.99 -0.91 0.15
N TRP A 49 -18.39 -1.18 1.32
CA TRP A 49 -17.18 -0.48 1.79
C TRP A 49 -16.25 -1.45 2.54
N LEU A 50 -14.95 -1.33 2.24
CA LEU A 50 -13.85 -1.97 2.96
C LEU A 50 -12.96 -0.86 3.55
N GLN A 51 -12.62 -0.95 4.83
CA GLN A 51 -11.79 0.04 5.54
C GLN A 51 -10.59 -0.64 6.15
N PHE A 52 -9.40 -0.27 5.69
CA PHE A 52 -8.12 -0.82 6.14
C PHE A 52 -7.38 0.20 7.02
N PRO A 53 -6.97 -0.19 8.23
CA PRO A 53 -6.17 0.68 9.09
C PRO A 53 -4.77 0.88 8.48
N PHE A 54 -4.26 2.11 8.54
CA PHE A 54 -2.84 2.38 8.28
C PHE A 54 -2.03 1.97 9.51
N LEU A 55 -1.22 0.93 9.36
CA LEU A 55 -0.27 0.48 10.37
C LEU A 55 1.13 0.90 9.93
N CYS A 56 1.75 1.84 10.64
CA CYS A 56 3.14 2.22 10.35
C CYS A 56 4.10 1.29 11.10
N GLY A 57 5.11 0.77 10.40
CA GLY A 57 6.14 -0.07 11.00
C GLY A 57 7.07 0.77 11.87
N ALA A 58 7.13 0.46 13.17
CA ALA A 58 8.20 0.93 14.04
C ALA A 58 9.54 0.42 13.47
N ALA A 59 10.50 1.32 13.27
CA ALA A 59 11.85 0.92 12.89
C ALA A 59 12.41 -0.06 13.93
N GLU A 60 12.98 -1.18 13.47
CA GLU A 60 13.76 -2.08 14.30
C GLU A 60 14.92 -1.27 14.93
N GLY A 61 14.92 -1.19 16.26
CA GLY A 61 15.86 -0.37 17.03
C GLY A 61 15.36 -0.04 18.44
N SER A 62 14.06 -0.16 18.71
CA SER A 62 13.54 -0.16 20.08
C SER A 62 13.72 -1.54 20.71
N LEU A 63 14.90 -1.78 21.29
CA LEU A 63 15.10 -2.79 22.34
C LEU A 63 14.27 -2.40 23.56
N CYS A 64 12.97 -2.64 23.53
CA CYS A 64 12.09 -2.62 24.69
C CYS A 64 11.03 -3.69 24.45
N GLY A 65 11.23 -4.85 25.08
CA GLY A 65 10.23 -5.89 25.17
C GLY A 65 8.98 -5.36 25.90
N GLY A 66 7.81 -5.83 25.45
CA GLY A 66 6.55 -5.62 26.15
C GLY A 66 5.39 -5.37 25.19
N ASP A 67 4.37 -6.20 25.30
CA ASP A 67 3.05 -6.14 24.65
C ASP A 67 2.24 -4.84 24.93
N ALA A 68 2.89 -3.78 25.40
CA ALA A 68 2.33 -2.46 25.72
C ALA A 68 2.63 -1.39 24.65
N ALA A 69 3.68 -1.52 23.84
CA ALA A 69 4.04 -0.52 22.81
C ALA A 69 3.09 -0.52 21.58
N ARG A 70 2.23 -1.53 21.45
CA ARG A 70 1.28 -1.67 20.33
C ARG A 70 -0.07 -0.97 20.57
N ARG A 71 -0.34 -0.44 21.77
CA ARG A 71 -1.64 0.14 22.13
C ARG A 71 -1.78 1.64 21.90
N ASP A 72 -0.67 2.38 21.82
CA ASP A 72 -0.70 3.86 21.76
C ASP A 72 -0.25 4.48 20.43
N LEU A 73 0.00 3.68 19.38
CA LEU A 73 0.18 4.17 18.00
C LEU A 73 -1.17 4.38 17.28
N VAL A 74 -2.23 4.60 18.05
CA VAL A 74 -3.59 4.83 17.55
C VAL A 74 -3.83 6.33 17.50
N GLY A 75 -3.66 6.91 16.32
CA GLY A 75 -3.95 8.32 16.09
C GLY A 75 -2.79 9.03 15.41
N ALA A 76 -3.11 9.62 14.27
CA ALA A 76 -2.22 10.38 13.42
C ALA A 76 -1.01 9.59 12.86
N ALA A 77 -0.47 10.04 11.73
CA ALA A 77 0.75 9.43 11.18
C ALA A 77 1.92 9.63 12.17
N PRO A 78 2.84 8.66 12.30
CA PRO A 78 3.92 8.77 13.27
C PRO A 78 4.88 9.92 12.91
N ALA A 79 5.64 10.39 13.90
CA ALA A 79 6.52 11.55 13.73
C ALA A 79 7.64 11.29 12.70
N ASP A 80 8.03 10.03 12.56
CA ASP A 80 9.05 9.50 11.65
C ASP A 80 8.47 8.93 10.35
N ALA A 81 7.25 9.30 9.97
CA ALA A 81 6.58 8.83 8.76
C ALA A 81 7.53 8.84 7.54
N ARG A 82 7.80 7.64 7.02
CA ARG A 82 8.67 7.40 5.86
C ARG A 82 7.85 7.40 4.57
N TRP A 83 8.54 7.41 3.43
CA TRP A 83 7.87 7.13 2.17
C TRP A 83 7.42 5.66 2.17
N THR A 84 6.16 5.46 1.80
CA THR A 84 5.49 4.17 1.82
C THR A 84 5.06 3.80 0.40
N CYS A 85 5.32 2.55 0.03
CA CYS A 85 4.74 1.90 -1.14
C CYS A 85 3.57 1.03 -0.66
N LEU A 86 2.34 1.48 -0.93
CA LEU A 86 1.12 0.70 -0.69
C LEU A 86 0.75 -0.05 -1.97
N VAL A 87 0.55 -1.35 -1.83
CA VAL A 87 0.14 -2.26 -2.90
C VAL A 87 -1.19 -2.90 -2.53
N LEU A 88 -2.19 -2.79 -3.39
CA LEU A 88 -3.49 -3.42 -3.20
C LEU A 88 -3.77 -4.38 -4.36
N ASP A 89 -3.96 -5.67 -4.06
CA ASP A 89 -4.46 -6.65 -5.01
C ASP A 89 -5.99 -6.57 -5.09
N LEU A 90 -6.50 -5.72 -5.99
CA LEU A 90 -7.94 -5.40 -6.04
C LEU A 90 -8.81 -6.65 -6.32
N PRO A 91 -8.45 -7.55 -7.26
CA PRO A 91 -9.16 -8.82 -7.43
C PRO A 91 -9.17 -9.69 -6.18
N SER A 92 -8.03 -9.86 -5.51
CA SER A 92 -7.95 -10.71 -4.32
C SER A 92 -8.75 -10.10 -3.16
N ILE A 93 -8.66 -8.79 -2.94
CA ILE A 93 -9.41 -8.07 -1.91
C ILE A 93 -10.94 -8.23 -2.13
N LEU A 94 -11.43 -8.01 -3.34
CA LEU A 94 -12.87 -8.15 -3.63
C LEU A 94 -13.35 -9.60 -3.52
N SER A 95 -12.55 -10.55 -4.02
CA SER A 95 -12.88 -11.97 -3.93
C SER A 95 -12.92 -12.44 -2.48
N LEU A 96 -11.95 -12.03 -1.66
CA LEU A 96 -11.80 -12.49 -0.27
C LEU A 96 -12.90 -11.91 0.63
N TYR A 97 -13.12 -10.59 0.56
CA TYR A 97 -14.00 -9.92 1.53
C TYR A 97 -15.45 -9.81 1.08
N LEU A 98 -15.71 -9.81 -0.23
CA LEU A 98 -17.05 -9.58 -0.79
C LEU A 98 -17.55 -10.71 -1.68
N SER A 99 -16.72 -11.71 -1.97
CA SER A 99 -17.05 -12.81 -2.91
C SER A 99 -17.52 -12.30 -4.27
N ARG A 100 -16.93 -11.19 -4.75
CA ARG A 100 -17.29 -10.58 -6.04
C ARG A 100 -16.09 -10.43 -6.96
N PRO A 101 -16.28 -10.61 -8.28
CA PRO A 101 -15.20 -10.43 -9.24
C PRO A 101 -14.88 -8.95 -9.47
N PHE A 102 -13.60 -8.64 -9.60
CA PHE A 102 -13.11 -7.31 -9.95
C PHE A 102 -13.48 -6.94 -11.39
N GLY A 103 -14.03 -5.73 -11.57
CA GLY A 103 -14.31 -5.14 -12.88
C GLY A 103 -13.23 -4.13 -13.25
N HIS A 104 -13.21 -2.99 -12.55
CA HIS A 104 -12.22 -1.94 -12.77
C HIS A 104 -12.19 -0.94 -11.60
N LEU A 105 -11.06 -0.24 -11.43
CA LEU A 105 -10.99 0.95 -10.61
C LEU A 105 -11.68 2.12 -11.32
N LYS A 106 -12.74 2.66 -10.68
CA LYS A 106 -13.61 3.73 -11.21
C LYS A 106 -13.14 5.11 -10.77
N GLY A 107 -12.65 5.25 -9.54
CA GLY A 107 -12.23 6.54 -9.01
C GLY A 107 -11.23 6.42 -7.88
N VAL A 108 -10.40 7.46 -7.75
CA VAL A 108 -9.42 7.62 -6.67
C VAL A 108 -9.66 8.98 -6.03
N LYS A 109 -9.74 9.00 -4.71
CA LYS A 109 -9.77 10.24 -3.92
C LYS A 109 -8.69 10.16 -2.86
N LEU A 110 -7.72 11.06 -2.97
CA LEU A 110 -6.65 11.22 -1.97
C LEU A 110 -7.01 12.45 -1.15
N CYS A 111 -7.28 12.27 0.14
CA CYS A 111 -7.61 13.37 1.04
C CYS A 111 -6.34 14.09 1.51
N SER A 112 -6.53 15.18 2.27
CA SER A 112 -5.44 16.04 2.75
C SER A 112 -4.42 15.30 3.63
N ASN A 113 -3.26 15.92 3.83
CA ASN A 113 -2.15 15.46 4.66
C ASN A 113 -1.35 14.26 4.11
N LEU A 114 -1.25 14.17 2.78
CA LEU A 114 -0.41 13.21 2.07
C LEU A 114 0.52 13.93 1.11
N LEU A 115 1.80 13.56 1.10
CA LEU A 115 2.68 13.79 -0.03
C LEU A 115 2.57 12.58 -0.95
N VAL A 116 2.16 12.78 -2.19
CA VAL A 116 1.98 11.69 -3.16
C VAL A 116 3.05 11.82 -4.22
N LYS A 117 3.84 10.76 -4.41
CA LYS A 117 4.85 10.70 -5.47
C LYS A 117 4.25 10.14 -6.75
N ASN A 118 3.51 9.03 -6.65
CA ASN A 118 2.95 8.36 -7.82
C ASN A 118 1.77 7.46 -7.43
N LEU A 119 0.85 7.25 -8.37
CA LEU A 119 -0.22 6.25 -8.30
C LEU A 119 -0.39 5.62 -9.68
N CYS A 120 -0.33 4.30 -9.74
CA CYS A 120 -0.50 3.56 -10.99
C CYS A 120 -1.12 2.18 -10.76
N THR A 121 -1.63 1.59 -11.83
CA THR A 121 -2.11 0.21 -11.83
C THR A 121 -1.19 -0.66 -12.70
N SER A 122 -0.97 -1.90 -12.30
CA SER A 122 -0.15 -2.87 -13.03
C SER A 122 -0.69 -4.28 -12.86
N ASP A 123 -0.48 -5.13 -13.85
CA ASP A 123 -0.75 -6.57 -13.76
C ASP A 123 0.43 -7.36 -13.20
N LEU A 124 1.60 -6.72 -13.13
CA LEU A 124 2.82 -7.29 -12.56
C LEU A 124 2.97 -6.88 -11.10
N LEU A 125 3.43 -7.82 -10.28
CA LEU A 125 3.79 -7.54 -8.91
C LEU A 125 5.20 -6.94 -8.85
N PHE A 126 5.31 -5.65 -8.59
CA PHE A 126 6.59 -4.98 -8.38
C PHE A 126 7.16 -5.24 -6.98
N ASP A 127 8.42 -5.68 -6.95
CA ASP A 127 9.21 -5.78 -5.73
C ASP A 127 10.20 -4.60 -5.65
N PRO A 128 10.09 -3.71 -4.65
CA PRO A 128 11.00 -2.59 -4.49
C PRO A 128 12.39 -2.97 -3.97
N GLY A 129 12.54 -4.14 -3.35
CA GLY A 129 13.83 -4.63 -2.83
C GLY A 129 14.72 -5.27 -3.90
N VAL A 130 14.17 -5.57 -5.08
CA VAL A 130 14.87 -6.27 -6.16
C VAL A 130 15.38 -5.29 -7.20
N THR A 131 16.68 -5.36 -7.51
CA THR A 131 17.27 -4.58 -8.60
C THR A 131 16.99 -5.20 -9.97
N PHE A 132 17.03 -4.39 -11.02
CA PHE A 132 16.92 -4.88 -12.41
C PHE A 132 17.95 -5.97 -12.76
N SER A 133 19.15 -5.87 -12.18
CA SER A 133 20.23 -6.82 -12.43
C SER A 133 19.94 -8.20 -11.82
N GLU A 134 19.36 -8.24 -10.63
CA GLU A 134 18.93 -9.45 -9.94
C GLU A 134 17.69 -10.06 -10.61
N ALA A 135 16.73 -9.21 -10.99
CA ALA A 135 15.54 -9.63 -11.73
C ALA A 135 15.87 -10.37 -13.03
N ARG A 136 16.84 -9.84 -13.78
CA ARG A 136 17.33 -10.46 -15.02
C ARG A 136 18.06 -11.78 -14.77
N ARG A 137 18.83 -11.88 -13.68
CA ARG A 137 19.55 -13.10 -13.30
C ARG A 137 18.64 -14.22 -12.82
N ALA A 138 17.57 -13.89 -12.11
CA ALA A 138 16.67 -14.88 -11.53
C ALA A 138 15.44 -15.21 -12.41
N HIS A 139 15.39 -14.70 -13.65
CA HIS A 139 14.23 -14.86 -14.56
C HIS A 139 12.88 -14.52 -13.90
N LEU A 140 12.89 -13.55 -12.97
CA LEU A 140 11.72 -13.10 -12.19
C LEU A 140 10.53 -12.64 -13.06
N PRO A 141 10.73 -11.99 -14.23
CA PRO A 141 9.61 -11.62 -15.10
C PRO A 141 8.74 -12.80 -15.53
N CYS A 142 9.32 -14.00 -15.66
CA CYS A 142 8.57 -15.23 -15.99
C CYS A 142 7.72 -15.74 -14.82
N ARG A 143 7.94 -15.23 -13.60
CA ARG A 143 7.18 -15.55 -12.38
C ARG A 143 6.14 -14.48 -12.02
N GLY A 144 5.92 -13.48 -12.89
CA GLY A 144 4.98 -12.39 -12.64
C GLY A 144 5.45 -11.35 -11.61
N VAL A 145 6.73 -11.41 -11.21
CA VAL A 145 7.36 -10.43 -10.32
C VAL A 145 8.35 -9.61 -11.13
N ALA A 146 8.27 -8.29 -11.00
CA ALA A 146 9.13 -7.36 -11.72
C ALA A 146 9.83 -6.40 -10.74
N PRO A 147 11.02 -5.90 -11.08
CA PRO A 147 11.63 -4.82 -10.30
C PRO A 147 10.79 -3.54 -10.43
N MET A 148 10.86 -2.68 -9.43
CA MET A 148 10.14 -1.40 -9.44
C MET A 148 10.56 -0.53 -10.65
N PRO A 149 9.61 -0.03 -11.47
CA PRO A 149 9.90 0.86 -12.59
C PRO A 149 10.64 2.12 -12.14
N ARG A 150 11.43 2.74 -13.03
CA ARG A 150 12.27 3.90 -12.68
C ARG A 150 11.45 5.09 -12.16
N GLU A 151 10.26 5.27 -12.70
CA GLU A 151 9.30 6.33 -12.35
C GLU A 151 8.67 6.10 -10.96
N MET A 152 8.75 4.88 -10.44
CA MET A 152 8.25 4.47 -9.13
C MET A 152 9.37 4.19 -8.13
N ALA A 153 10.62 4.00 -8.59
CA ALA A 153 11.74 3.68 -7.72
C ALA A 153 12.03 4.82 -6.73
N PHE A 154 12.22 4.47 -5.46
CA PHE A 154 12.80 5.37 -4.47
C PHE A 154 14.33 5.28 -4.51
N PRO A 155 15.05 6.40 -4.34
CA PRO A 155 16.51 6.39 -4.37
C PRO A 155 17.07 5.66 -3.15
N VAL A 156 17.91 4.64 -3.38
CA VAL A 156 18.59 3.90 -2.32
C VAL A 156 20.09 4.22 -2.41
N PRO A 157 20.71 4.77 -1.35
CA PRO A 157 22.15 4.96 -1.29
C PRO A 157 22.91 3.63 -1.37
N GLU A 158 24.14 3.68 -1.88
CA GLU A 158 25.00 2.50 -1.97
C GLU A 158 25.18 1.84 -0.59
N GLY A 159 25.07 0.51 -0.55
CA GLY A 159 25.26 -0.29 0.66
C GLY A 159 24.09 -0.25 1.66
N ARG A 160 22.97 0.42 1.37
CA ARG A 160 21.76 0.38 2.21
C ARG A 160 20.66 -0.49 1.60
N ASN A 161 19.83 -1.10 2.45
CA ASN A 161 18.65 -1.83 2.00
C ASN A 161 17.47 -0.86 1.81
N TRP A 162 16.59 -1.16 0.84
CA TRP A 162 15.38 -0.39 0.61
C TRP A 162 14.44 -0.40 1.82
N HIS A 163 14.28 -1.55 2.48
CA HIS A 163 13.37 -1.75 3.62
C HIS A 163 13.80 -1.01 4.89
N ASP A 164 15.06 -0.60 4.98
CA ASP A 164 15.53 0.23 6.09
C ASP A 164 15.07 1.69 5.94
N LEU A 165 14.84 2.12 4.71
CA LEU A 165 14.57 3.51 4.34
C LEU A 165 13.08 3.78 4.09
N TYR A 166 12.35 2.77 3.65
CA TYR A 166 11.00 2.90 3.12
C TYR A 166 10.08 1.79 3.63
N ASP A 167 8.79 2.10 3.73
CA ASP A 167 7.78 1.13 4.15
C ASP A 167 7.12 0.47 2.94
N TYR A 168 6.92 -0.84 3.00
CA TYR A 168 6.16 -1.60 2.00
C TYR A 168 4.94 -2.24 2.67
N ILE A 169 3.75 -1.85 2.24
CA ILE A 169 2.48 -2.35 2.77
C ILE A 169 1.71 -3.01 1.64
N ARG A 170 1.26 -4.24 1.86
CA ARG A 170 0.50 -5.01 0.87
C ARG A 170 -0.76 -5.60 1.46
N TYR A 171 -1.87 -5.47 0.74
CA TYR A 171 -3.15 -6.13 1.01
C TYR A 171 -3.64 -6.91 -0.22
#